data_AF-A0AAP0BVF5-F1
#
_entry.id   AF-A0AAP0BVF5-F1
#
_cell.length_a   1.000
_cell.length_b   1.000
_cell.length_c   1.000
_cell.angle_alpha   90.00
_cell.angle_beta   90.00
_cell.angle_gamma   90.00
#
_symmetry.space_group_name_H-M   'P 1'
#
loop_
_entity.id
_entity.type
_entity.pdbx_description
1 polymer ?
#
loop_
_entity_poly.entity_id
_entity_poly.type
_entity_poly.pdbx_seq_one_letter_code
_entity_poly.pdbx_strand_id
1 'polypeptide(L)' 'MREFRSRSSRVLITTDLLARGIDVQHVTLVINYDLPTQTENYLHPIERSSLFRRKGVAINFVTKDDTRMLSNIQKFDE' A
#
# COMPACT_ATOMS: atom_id res chain seq x y z
N MET A 1 5.18 -6.67 14.70
CA MET A 1 3.71 -6.39 14.66
C MET A 1 3.15 -5.75 15.92
N ARG A 2 3.42 -6.26 17.13
CA ARG A 2 2.93 -5.65 18.39
C ARG A 2 3.25 -4.17 18.49
N GLU A 3 4.51 -3.80 18.25
CA GLU A 3 5.00 -2.43 18.34
C GLU A 3 4.39 -1.49 17.29
N PHE A 4 4.15 -1.98 16.08
CA PHE A 4 3.51 -1.20 15.03
C PHE A 4 2.01 -0.99 15.33
N ARG A 5 1.32 -2.04 15.81
CA ARG A 5 -0.08 -1.96 16.26
C ARG A 5 -0.24 -1.05 17.48
N SER A 6 0.72 -1.07 18.42
CA SER A 6 0.74 -0.18 19.59
C SER A 6 1.23 1.24 19.27
N ARG A 7 1.64 1.51 18.02
CA ARG A 7 2.24 2.78 17.56
C ARG A 7 3.59 3.13 18.21
N SER A 8 4.22 2.18 18.89
CA SER A 8 5.58 2.30 19.40
C SER A 8 6.60 2.36 18.26
N SER A 9 6.30 1.68 17.13
CA SER A 9 6.95 1.93 15.85
C SER A 9 5.99 2.66 14.90
N ARG A 10 6.52 3.65 14.17
CA ARG A 10 5.78 4.44 13.18
C ARG A 10 5.89 3.89 11.76
N VAL A 11 6.92 3.10 11.49
CA VAL A 11 7.22 2.58 10.15
C VAL A 11 7.28 1.05 10.22
N LEU A 12 6.62 0.41 9.26
CA LEU A 12 6.68 -1.02 9.03
C LEU A 12 7.15 -1.25 7.60
N ILE A 13 8.24 -1.98 7.45
CA ILE A 13 8.71 -2.50 6.16
C ILE A 13 8.29 -3.95 6.09
N THR A 14 7.62 -4.33 5.01
CA THR A 14 7.05 -5.66 4.87
C THR A 14 6.87 -6.05 3.41
N THR A 15 6.69 -7.35 3.15
CA THR A 15 6.28 -7.89 1.84
C THR A 15 4.76 -7.95 1.71
N ASP A 16 4.28 -8.18 0.48
CA ASP A 16 2.87 -8.27 0.09
C ASP A 16 2.05 -9.29 0.89
N LEU A 17 2.70 -10.35 1.37
CA LEU A 17 2.03 -11.39 2.15
C LEU A 17 1.44 -10.82 3.45
N LEU A 18 2.22 -10.01 4.14
CA LEU A 18 1.82 -9.38 5.39
C LEU A 18 0.99 -8.12 5.15
N ALA A 19 1.21 -7.38 4.05
CA ALA A 19 0.42 -6.20 3.71
C ALA A 19 -1.09 -6.48 3.59
N ARG A 20 -1.48 -7.68 3.12
CA ARG A 20 -2.89 -8.12 2.99
C ARG A 20 -3.57 -8.45 4.32
N GLY A 21 -2.84 -9.03 5.27
CA GLY A 21 -3.38 -9.58 6.53
C GLY A 21 -3.35 -8.62 7.71
N ILE A 22 -2.78 -7.42 7.53
CA ILE A 22 -2.58 -6.47 8.60
C ILE A 22 -3.77 -5.50 8.64
N ASP A 23 -4.72 -5.78 9.55
CA ASP A 23 -5.74 -4.80 9.93
C ASP A 23 -5.13 -3.76 10.89
N VAL A 24 -4.62 -2.67 10.32
CA VAL A 24 -4.13 -1.48 11.04
C VAL A 24 -4.89 -0.26 10.51
N GLN A 25 -5.99 0.07 11.16
CA GLN A 25 -6.95 1.13 10.81
C GLN A 25 -6.38 2.57 10.78
N HIS A 26 -5.08 2.74 11.01
CA HIS A 26 -4.44 4.04 11.22
C HIS A 26 -3.30 4.35 10.23
N VAL A 27 -3.08 3.51 9.22
CA VAL A 27 -2.07 3.77 8.20
C VAL A 27 -2.62 4.81 7.23
N THR A 28 -1.96 5.97 7.14
CA THR A 28 -2.35 7.05 6.20
C THR A 28 -1.41 7.19 5.01
N LEU A 29 -0.25 6.53 5.07
CA LEU A 29 0.76 6.56 4.03
C LEU A 29 1.22 5.14 3.72
N VAL A 30 1.12 4.75 2.45
CA VAL A 30 1.68 3.52 1.92
C VAL A 30 2.75 3.88 0.91
N ILE A 31 3.91 3.25 1.01
CA ILE A 31 5.00 3.42 0.04
C ILE A 31 5.27 2.04 -0.56
N ASN A 32 5.01 1.91 -1.86
CA ASN A 32 5.42 0.75 -2.63
C ASN A 32 6.83 1.01 -3.15
N TYR A 33 7.79 0.33 -2.55
CA TYR A 33 9.20 0.42 -2.97
C TYR A 33 9.41 -0.25 -4.33
N ASP A 34 8.77 -1.42 -4.51
CA ASP A 34 8.64 -2.10 -5.79
C ASP A 34 7.16 -2.12 -6.18
N LEU A 35 6.86 -1.98 -7.48
CA LEU A 35 5.49 -2.01 -7.95
C LEU A 35 4.92 -3.43 -7.79
N PRO A 36 3.72 -3.61 -7.21
CA PRO A 36 3.11 -4.93 -7.13
C PRO A 36 2.81 -5.47 -8.54
N THR A 37 3.12 -6.75 -8.72
CA THR A 37 2.93 -7.46 -10.00
C THR A 37 1.46 -7.77 -10.31
N GLN A 38 0.60 -7.77 -9.29
CA GLN A 38 -0.84 -7.99 -9.39
C GLN A 38 -1.58 -6.79 -8.82
N THR A 39 -2.60 -6.31 -9.55
CA THR A 39 -3.39 -5.13 -9.15
C THR A 39 -4.11 -5.33 -7.81
N GLU A 40 -4.53 -6.55 -7.48
CA GLU A 40 -5.14 -6.88 -6.19
C GLU A 40 -4.21 -6.57 -5.00
N ASN A 41 -2.90 -6.81 -5.17
CA ASN A 41 -1.90 -6.50 -4.15
C ASN A 41 -1.68 -4.99 -3.99
N TYR A 42 -2.03 -4.20 -5.00
CA TYR A 42 -1.99 -2.73 -4.96
C TYR A 42 -3.18 -2.13 -4.19
N LEU A 43 -4.39 -2.63 -4.45
CA LEU A 43 -5.63 -2.06 -3.90
C LEU A 43 -5.75 -2.30 -2.38
N HIS A 44 -5.39 -3.49 -1.91
CA HIS A 44 -5.58 -3.86 -0.49
C HIS A 44 -4.90 -2.91 0.52
N PRO A 45 -3.63 -2.51 0.39
CA PRO A 45 -3.01 -1.57 1.31
C PRO A 45 -3.57 -0.15 1.21
N ILE A 46 -3.98 0.27 0.00
CA ILE A 46 -4.41 1.65 -0.29
C ILE A 46 -5.83 1.89 0.21
N GLU A 47 -6.74 0.93 0.03
CA GLU A 47 -8.10 0.96 0.57
C GLU A 47 -8.12 1.08 2.10
N ARG A 48 -7.10 0.57 2.79
CA ARG A 48 -6.98 0.70 4.25
C ARG A 48 -6.68 2.14 4.70
N SER A 49 -6.02 2.92 3.85
CA SER A 49 -5.72 4.32 4.13
C SER A 49 -6.93 5.26 3.98
N SER A 50 -7.97 4.81 3.28
CA SER A 50 -9.18 5.60 2.98
C SER A 50 -10.42 5.22 3.82
N LEU A 51 -10.38 4.09 4.55
CA LEU A 51 -11.56 3.47 5.19
C LEU A 51 -12.30 4.33 6.25
N PHE A 52 -11.77 5.48 6.66
CA PHE A 52 -12.32 6.30 7.76
C PHE A 52 -12.45 7.80 7.46
N ARG A 53 -12.74 8.20 6.21
CA ARG A 53 -12.82 9.62 5.78
C ARG A 53 -11.50 10.40 5.98
N ARG A 54 -10.39 9.69 6.17
CA ARG A 54 -9.05 10.27 6.20
C ARG A 54 -8.46 10.17 4.81
N LYS A 55 -7.84 11.25 4.33
CA LYS A 55 -7.10 11.23 3.07
C LYS A 55 -5.86 10.37 3.27
N GLY A 56 -5.88 9.18 2.70
CA GLY A 56 -4.70 8.33 2.57
C GLY A 56 -3.88 8.72 1.35
N VAL A 57 -2.58 8.49 1.39
CA VAL A 57 -1.66 8.72 0.27
C VAL A 57 -0.91 7.42 -0.02
N ALA A 58 -0.87 7.04 -1.29
CA ALA A 58 -0.02 5.97 -1.79
C ALA A 58 1.08 6.59 -2.66
N ILE A 59 2.34 6.22 -2.39
CA ILE A 59 3.50 6.64 -3.19
C ILE A 59 4.13 5.38 -3.79
N ASN A 60 4.33 5.40 -5.11
CA ASN A 60 4.95 4.30 -5.83
C ASN A 60 6.31 4.76 -6.36
N PHE A 61 7.35 3.99 -6.07
CA PHE A 61 8.60 4.12 -6.80
C PHE A 61 8.50 3.28 -8.06
N VAL A 62 8.85 3.91 -9.18
CA VAL A 62 8.66 3.32 -10.52
C VAL A 62 9.94 3.47 -11.31
N THR A 63 10.29 2.40 -12.00
CA THR A 63 11.36 2.35 -12.99
C THR A 63 10.77 2.36 -14.41
N LYS A 64 11.64 2.40 -15.43
CA LYS A 64 11.19 2.30 -16.83
C LYS A 64 10.55 0.96 -17.14
N ASP A 65 10.95 -0.10 -16.46
CA ASP A 65 10.43 -1.45 -16.71
C ASP A 65 9.01 -1.65 -16.14
N ASP A 66 8.63 -0.83 -15.16
CA ASP A 66 7.32 -0.88 -14.49
C ASP A 66 6.19 -0.26 -15.30
N THR A 67 6.49 0.35 -16.45
CA THR A 67 5.52 1.13 -17.26
C THR A 67 4.24 0.33 -17.59
N ARG A 68 4.38 -0.97 -17.87
CA ARG A 68 3.23 -1.84 -18.15
C ARG A 68 2.37 -2.09 -16.91
N MET A 69 3.01 -2.35 -15.76
CA MET A 69 2.30 -2.59 -14.50
C MET A 69 1.62 -1.32 -14.01
N LEU A 70 2.28 -0.16 -14.15
CA LEU A 70 1.70 1.14 -13.81
C LEU A 70 0.45 1.43 -14.64
N SER A 71 0.48 1.17 -15.95
CA SER A 71 -0.70 1.34 -16.81
C SER A 71 -1.86 0.41 -16.41
N ASN A 72 -1.56 -0.81 -15.99
CA ASN A 72 -2.60 -1.74 -15.52
C ASN A 72 -3.24 -1.28 -14.20
N ILE A 73 -2.45 -0.70 -13.30
CA ILE A 73 -2.94 -0.15 -12.03
C ILE A 73 -3.80 1.10 -12.28
N GLN A 74 -3.35 2.02 -13.15
CA GLN A 74 -4.09 3.25 -13.45
C GLN A 74 -5.47 2.99 -14.07
N LYS A 75 -5.58 1.97 -14.94
CA LYS A 75 -6.88 1.57 -15.53
C LYS A 75 -7.90 1.06 -14.52
N PHE A 76 -7.49 0.69 -13.33
CA PHE A 76 -8.38 0.21 -12.26
C PHE A 76 -8.87 1.34 -11.34
N ASP A 77 -8.22 2.50 -11.38
CA ASP A 77 -8.51 3.65 -10.50
C ASP A 77 -9.42 4.70 -11.20
N GLU A 78 -9.67 4.55 -12.51
CA GLU A 78 -10.70 5.28 -13.29
C GLU A 78 -12.06 4.56 -13.27
#